data_AF-A0A2V9UWU3-F1
#
_entry.id   AF-A0A2V9UWU3-F1
#
_cell.length_a   1.000
_cell.length_b   1.000
_cell.length_c   1.000
_cell.angle_alpha   90.00
_cell.angle_beta   90.00
_cell.angle_gamma   90.00
#
_symmetry.space_group_name_H-M   'P 1'
#
loop_
_entity.id
_entity.type
_entity.pdbx_description
1 polymer ?
#
loop_
_entity_poly.entity_id
_entity_poly.type
_entity_poly.pdbx_seq_one_letter_code
_entity_poly.pdbx_strand_id
1 'polypeptide(L)'
;MQTGHELFIHGLNDMMDAEHQLVDALEELAGDSSRADLKKAFEQHRRETEGQIQRLEQCFELLGEESEETECMVFAVWLPKRRRLAKKTHRRI
;
A
#
# COMPACT_ATOMS: atom_id res chain seq x y z
N MET A 1 -10.71 -20.98 -1.49
CA MET A 1 -10.40 -20.88 -0.05
C MET A 1 -11.10 -21.99 0.72
N GLN A 2 -10.55 -23.21 0.67
CA GLN A 2 -10.99 -24.39 1.43
C GLN A 2 -9.98 -24.80 2.51
N THR A 3 -8.73 -24.33 2.44
CA THR A 3 -7.67 -24.67 3.41
C THR A 3 -7.07 -23.42 4.08
N GLY A 4 -6.44 -23.61 5.25
CA GLY A 4 -5.73 -22.53 5.96
C GLY A 4 -4.51 -22.00 5.18
N HIS A 5 -3.91 -22.85 4.36
CA HIS A 5 -2.80 -22.46 3.48
C HIS A 5 -3.30 -21.50 2.38
N GLU A 6 -4.41 -21.81 1.70
CA GLU A 6 -5.02 -20.90 0.72
C GLU A 6 -5.38 -19.54 1.33
N LEU A 7 -5.92 -19.52 2.56
CA LEU A 7 -6.24 -18.26 3.25
C LEU A 7 -4.99 -17.44 3.55
N PHE A 8 -3.89 -18.11 3.91
CA PHE A 8 -2.62 -17.46 4.18
C PHE A 8 -2.02 -16.85 2.90
N ILE A 9 -1.99 -17.60 1.79
CA ILE A 9 -1.51 -17.11 0.49
C ILE A 9 -2.36 -15.94 -0.01
N HIS A 10 -3.69 -16.03 0.08
CA HIS A 10 -4.58 -14.92 -0.27
C HIS A 10 -4.29 -13.67 0.57
N GLY A 11 -4.11 -13.82 1.89
CA GLY A 11 -3.78 -12.69 2.76
C GLY A 11 -2.41 -12.06 2.43
N LEU A 12 -1.43 -12.86 2.00
CA LEU A 12 -0.15 -12.36 1.53
C LEU A 12 -0.28 -11.58 0.22
N ASN A 13 -1.09 -12.07 -0.74
CA ASN A 13 -1.36 -11.36 -1.99
C ASN A 13 -2.09 -10.03 -1.73
N ASP A 14 -3.11 -10.02 -0.86
CA ASP A 14 -3.82 -8.80 -0.45
C ASP A 14 -2.87 -7.77 0.18
N MET A 15 -1.91 -8.25 0.99
CA MET A 15 -0.93 -7.37 1.62
C MET A 15 0.10 -6.85 0.62
N MET A 16 0.56 -7.69 -0.32
CA MET A 16 1.48 -7.27 -1.39
C MET A 16 0.89 -6.12 -2.21
N ASP A 17 -0.35 -6.27 -2.68
CA ASP A 17 -1.01 -5.23 -3.45
C ASP A 17 -1.30 -3.97 -2.61
N ALA A 18 -1.67 -4.14 -1.33
CA ALA A 18 -1.81 -3.03 -0.40
C ALA A 18 -0.52 -2.21 -0.27
N GLU A 19 0.64 -2.86 -0.11
CA GLU A 19 1.92 -2.17 0.03
C GLU A 19 2.31 -1.45 -1.27
N HIS A 20 2.09 -2.07 -2.45
CA HIS A 20 2.30 -1.40 -3.73
C HIS A 20 1.45 -0.13 -3.88
N GLN A 21 0.14 -0.21 -3.59
CA GLN A 21 -0.74 0.95 -3.63
C GLN A 21 -0.36 2.03 -2.59
N LEU A 22 0.20 1.61 -1.44
CA LEU A 22 0.63 2.51 -0.38
C LEU A 22 1.88 3.32 -0.77
N VAL A 23 2.84 2.73 -1.50
CA VAL A 23 4.03 3.46 -1.99
C VAL A 23 3.63 4.70 -2.78
N ASP A 24 2.73 4.54 -3.75
CA ASP A 24 2.23 5.65 -4.59
C ASP A 24 1.44 6.66 -3.76
N ALA A 25 0.61 6.16 -2.83
CA ALA A 25 -0.17 7.02 -1.95
C ALA A 25 0.72 7.88 -1.03
N LEU A 26 1.81 7.33 -0.51
CA LEU A 26 2.76 8.03 0.35
C LEU A 26 3.53 9.10 -0.41
N GLU A 27 3.87 8.85 -1.68
CA GLU A 27 4.48 9.86 -2.55
C GLU A 27 3.53 11.04 -2.80
N GLU A 28 2.27 10.76 -3.15
CA GLU A 28 1.25 11.80 -3.30
C GLU A 28 1.04 12.58 -1.98
N LEU A 29 1.01 11.90 -0.83
CA LEU A 29 0.86 12.53 0.49
C LEU A 29 2.05 13.42 0.87
N ALA A 30 3.28 13.02 0.54
CA ALA A 30 4.47 13.85 0.72
C ALA A 30 4.41 15.10 -0.17
N GLY A 31 3.95 14.97 -1.42
CA GLY A 31 3.75 16.08 -2.34
C GLY A 31 2.70 17.09 -1.86
N ASP A 32 1.55 16.59 -1.36
CA ASP A 32 0.41 17.41 -0.90
C ASP A 32 0.63 18.07 0.47
N SER A 33 1.61 17.60 1.25
CA SER A 33 1.88 18.11 2.59
C SER A 33 2.56 19.49 2.53
N SER A 34 2.13 20.45 3.34
CA SER A 34 2.82 21.75 3.48
C SER A 34 3.89 21.75 4.57
N ARG A 35 3.78 20.80 5.51
CA ARG A 35 4.61 20.66 6.70
C ARG A 35 5.83 19.77 6.45
N ALA A 36 7.04 20.30 6.65
CA ALA A 36 8.29 19.61 6.36
C ALA A 36 8.51 18.32 7.19
N ASP A 37 8.09 18.35 8.45
CA ASP A 37 8.06 17.22 9.36
C ASP A 37 7.16 16.08 8.84
N LEU A 38 5.99 16.44 8.29
CA LEU A 38 5.05 15.47 7.73
C LEU A 38 5.54 14.89 6.40
N LYS A 39 6.14 15.71 5.52
CA LYS A 39 6.79 15.25 4.29
C LYS A 39 7.84 14.19 4.59
N LYS A 40 8.76 14.50 5.50
CA LYS A 40 9.84 13.59 5.90
C LYS A 40 9.29 12.28 6.47
N ALA A 41 8.21 12.33 7.24
CA ALA A 41 7.57 11.13 7.77
C ALA A 41 7.00 10.24 6.65
N PHE A 42 6.33 10.82 5.64
CA PHE A 42 5.81 10.06 4.50
C PHE A 42 6.92 9.49 3.61
N GLU A 43 7.98 10.25 3.35
CA GLU A 43 9.15 9.76 2.59
C GLU A 43 9.86 8.61 3.32
N GLN A 44 9.99 8.71 4.65
CA GLN A 44 10.57 7.65 5.46
C GLN A 44 9.69 6.39 5.43
N HIS A 45 8.38 6.55 5.60
CA HIS A 45 7.44 5.43 5.57
C HIS A 45 7.43 4.76 4.19
N ARG A 46 7.54 5.52 3.09
CA ARG A 46 7.62 4.96 1.74
C ARG A 46 8.81 4.01 1.58
N ARG A 47 9.98 4.39 2.11
CA ARG A 47 11.17 3.52 2.10
C ARG A 47 10.99 2.27 2.96
N GLU A 48 10.29 2.39 4.08
CA GLU A 48 9.95 1.24 4.92
C GLU A 48 9.01 0.29 4.17
N THR A 49 8.00 0.81 3.48
CA THR A 49 7.06 0.04 2.64
C THR A 49 7.76 -0.64 1.46
N GLU A 50 8.67 0.02 0.76
CA GLU A 50 9.49 -0.61 -0.28
C GLU A 50 10.29 -1.81 0.27
N GLY A 51 10.82 -1.67 1.49
CA GLY A 51 11.48 -2.78 2.17
C GLY A 51 10.53 -3.88 2.64
N GLN A 52 9.26 -3.58 2.92
CA GLN A 52 8.23 -4.58 3.25
C GLN A 52 7.83 -5.40 2.02
N ILE A 53 7.71 -4.76 0.85
CA ILE A 53 7.48 -5.44 -0.43
C ILE A 53 8.57 -6.49 -0.68
N GLN A 54 9.85 -6.11 -0.55
CA GLN A 54 10.97 -7.04 -0.70
C GLN A 54 10.92 -8.23 0.26
N ARG A 55 10.43 -8.02 1.50
CA ARG A 55 10.25 -9.12 2.46
C ARG A 55 9.09 -10.02 2.06
N LEU A 56 8.02 -9.47 1.48
CA LEU A 56 6.90 -10.24 1.00
C LEU A 56 7.30 -11.09 -0.20
N GLU A 57 8.09 -10.56 -1.12
CA GLU A 57 8.69 -11.31 -2.25
C GLU A 57 9.50 -12.49 -1.72
N GLN A 58 10.36 -12.28 -0.73
CA GLN A 58 11.11 -13.36 -0.07
C GLN A 58 10.19 -14.38 0.60
N CYS A 59 9.07 -13.97 1.21
CA CYS A 59 8.10 -14.90 1.78
C CYS A 59 7.47 -15.80 0.70
N PHE A 60 7.12 -15.25 -0.46
CA PHE A 60 6.60 -16.04 -1.60
C PHE A 60 7.64 -17.03 -2.11
N GLU A 61 8.90 -16.60 -2.28
CA GLU A 61 10.01 -17.49 -2.66
C GLU A 61 10.19 -18.65 -1.67
N LEU A 62 10.13 -18.37 -0.36
CA LEU A 62 10.27 -19.40 0.69
C LEU A 62 9.10 -20.38 0.72
N LEU A 63 7.91 -19.95 0.30
CA LEU A 63 6.72 -20.80 0.20
C LEU A 63 6.69 -21.62 -1.10
N GLY A 64 7.51 -21.25 -2.10
CA GLY A 64 7.51 -21.89 -3.42
C GLY A 64 6.26 -21.58 -4.23
N GLU A 65 5.57 -20.49 -3.90
CA GLU A 65 4.34 -20.02 -4.53
C GLU A 65 4.64 -18.70 -5.27
N GLU A 66 4.00 -18.48 -6.43
CA GLU A 66 4.07 -17.19 -7.12
C GLU A 66 3.01 -16.24 -6.55
N SER A 67 3.33 -14.95 -6.47
CA SER A 67 2.33 -13.94 -6.10
C SER A 67 1.28 -13.84 -7.21
N GLU A 68 0.01 -14.03 -6.88
CA GLU A 68 -1.08 -13.80 -7.82
C GLU A 68 -1.43 -12.31 -7.84
N GLU A 69 -1.72 -11.76 -9.02
CA GLU A 69 -2.26 -10.40 -9.16
C GLU A 69 -3.66 -10.34 -8.52
N THR A 70 -3.72 -10.11 -7.21
CA THR A 70 -4.95 -9.93 -6.44
C THR A 70 -5.05 -8.48 -6.02
N GLU A 71 -6.13 -7.81 -6.43
CA GLU A 71 -6.39 -6.42 -6.00
C GLU A 71 -6.89 -6.39 -4.55
N CYS A 72 -6.18 -5.67 -3.70
CA CYS A 72 -6.55 -5.39 -2.33
C CYS A 72 -7.78 -4.47 -2.30
N MET A 73 -8.92 -5.06 -1.90
CA MET A 73 -10.21 -4.37 -1.83
C MET A 73 -10.20 -3.14 -0.92
N VAL A 74 -9.36 -3.11 0.11
CA VAL A 74 -9.30 -2.00 1.06
C VAL A 74 -8.72 -0.74 0.40
N PHE A 75 -7.58 -0.88 -0.28
CA PHE A 75 -6.93 0.24 -0.95
C PHE A 75 -7.69 0.70 -2.18
N ALA A 76 -8.30 -0.23 -2.92
CA ALA A 76 -9.22 0.08 -4.02
C ALA A 76 -10.39 0.99 -3.59
N VAL A 77 -10.93 0.79 -2.38
CA VAL A 77 -11.99 1.66 -1.81
C VAL A 77 -11.41 2.95 -1.22
N TRP A 78 -10.23 2.88 -0.61
CA TRP A 78 -9.65 4.00 0.12
C TRP A 78 -9.05 5.07 -0.81
N LEU A 79 -8.30 4.69 -1.84
CA LEU A 79 -7.63 5.63 -2.75
C LEU A 79 -8.61 6.64 -3.40
N PRO A 80 -9.75 6.22 -3.98
CA PRO A 80 -10.74 7.16 -4.52
C PRO A 80 -11.34 8.08 -3.46
N LYS A 81 -11.60 7.55 -2.25
CA LYS A 81 -12.13 8.35 -1.13
C LYS A 81 -11.11 9.40 -0.68
N ARG A 82 -9.84 9.01 -0.52
CA ARG A 82 -8.73 9.92 -0.18
C ARG A 82 -8.60 11.03 -1.23
N ARG A 83 -8.48 10.67 -2.50
CA ARG A 83 -8.35 11.64 -3.61
C ARG A 83 -9.54 12.62 -3.65
N ARG A 84 -10.76 12.15 -3.37
CA ARG A 84 -11.94 13.02 -3.26
C ARG A 84 -11.85 14.00 -2.09
N LEU A 85 -11.32 13.56 -0.94
CA LEU A 85 -11.13 14.43 0.22
C LEU A 85 -10.04 15.48 -0.04
N ALA A 86 -8.91 15.09 -0.62
CA ALA A 86 -7.81 15.99 -0.97
C ALA A 86 -8.28 17.13 -1.92
N LYS A 87 -9.10 16.80 -2.93
CA LYS A 87 -9.72 17.78 -3.83
C LYS A 87 -10.68 18.75 -3.12
N LYS A 88 -11.37 18.30 -2.06
CA LYS A 88 -12.27 19.15 -1.26
C LYS A 88 -11.52 20.11 -0.37
N THR A 89 -10.39 19.70 0.22
CA THR A 89 -9.54 20.57 1.05
C THR A 89 -8.86 21.64 0.20
N HIS A 90 -8.37 21.33 -1.00
CA HIS A 90 -7.82 22.32 -1.93
C HIS A 90 -8.84 23.35 -2.44
N ARG A 91 -10.14 23.00 -2.50
CA ARG A 91 -11.23 23.94 -2.88
C ARG A 91 -11.70 24.87 -1.75
N ARG A 92 -11.17 24.71 -0.54
CA ARG A 92 -11.54 25.51 0.65
C ARG A 92 -10.49 26.55 1.04
N ILE A 93 -9.40 26.65 0.28
CA ILE A 93 -8.36 27.69 0.43
C ILE A 93 -8.51 28.68 -0.72
#